data_AF-A0A174RQN2-F1
#
_entry.id   AF-A0A174RQN2-F1
#
_cell.length_a   1.000
_cell.length_b   1.000
_cell.length_c   1.000
_cell.angle_alpha   90.00
_cell.angle_beta   90.00
_cell.angle_gamma   90.00
#
_symmetry.space_group_name_H-M   'P 1'
#
loop_
_entity.id
_entity.type
_entity.pdbx_description
1 polymer ?
#
loop_
_entity_poly.entity_id
_entity_poly.type
_entity_poly.pdbx_seq_one_letter_code
_entity_poly.pdbx_strand_id
1 'polypeptide(L)'
;MKEQENLTGKGITAAVLDTGIFPHMDFDGRIVAFRDLVYGRETPYDDNGHGTHVCGILGGSGRASGGKYQGAAPGCRFVVVKILDRRGNGRKQDILAAIDWVCKERIRLNIRILNISVGTTEQEKSVDDLLVQAVERAWDDGITVVTAAGNLGPAPGSITAPGSSRKVITVGAGDLLEPRRGISGCGPTRDCVCKPDLVAPGKRLISCAPGRSRKEYVVKSGTSMAAPRVSGAVALALERVPDLTNVQAKMLLCESARDLGLPRNRQGHGMLQTDRFLSLL
;
A
#
# COMPACT_ATOMS: atom_id res chain seq x y z
N MET A 1 26.07 17.26 -11.69
CA MET A 1 26.01 15.90 -11.11
C MET A 1 25.21 16.02 -9.82
N LYS A 2 23.96 15.55 -9.77
CA LYS A 2 23.17 15.59 -8.53
C LYS A 2 23.73 14.47 -7.64
N GLU A 3 24.15 14.80 -6.41
CA GLU A 3 24.42 13.79 -5.39
C GLU A 3 23.19 12.88 -5.30
N GLN A 4 23.42 11.58 -5.44
CA GLN A 4 22.38 10.59 -5.29
C GLN A 4 22.14 10.49 -3.78
N GLU A 5 21.23 11.32 -3.26
CA GLU A 5 20.77 11.21 -1.88
C GLU A 5 20.39 9.77 -1.60
N ASN A 6 21.06 9.14 -0.64
CA ASN A 6 20.78 7.77 -0.21
C ASN A 6 19.50 7.76 0.65
N LEU A 7 18.36 8.07 0.03
CA LEU A 7 17.05 8.03 0.66
C LEU A 7 16.66 6.58 0.96
N THR A 8 16.16 6.35 2.17
CA THR A 8 15.71 5.03 2.64
C THR A 8 14.30 5.06 3.22
N GLY A 9 13.67 6.22 3.36
CA GLY A 9 12.44 6.44 4.10
C GLY A 9 12.67 6.51 5.61
N LYS A 10 13.89 6.86 6.05
CA LYS A 10 14.25 6.92 7.47
C LYS A 10 13.39 7.96 8.18
N GLY A 11 12.96 7.64 9.40
CA GLY A 11 12.12 8.53 10.23
C GLY A 11 10.64 8.54 9.85
N ILE A 12 10.27 7.97 8.69
CA ILE A 12 8.88 7.84 8.26
C ILE A 12 8.27 6.56 8.81
N THR A 13 7.03 6.64 9.33
CA THR A 13 6.26 5.46 9.74
C THR A 13 5.11 5.22 8.78
N ALA A 14 5.02 4.00 8.26
CA ALA A 14 3.89 3.51 7.48
C ALA A 14 3.01 2.60 8.34
N ALA A 15 1.72 2.96 8.44
CA ALA A 15 0.69 2.07 8.94
C ALA A 15 0.22 1.11 7.85
N VAL A 16 0.12 -0.18 8.16
CA VAL A 16 -0.32 -1.21 7.21
C VAL A 16 -1.51 -1.97 7.81
N LEU A 17 -2.64 -1.95 7.13
CA LEU A 17 -3.84 -2.71 7.49
C LEU A 17 -3.89 -4.01 6.68
N ASP A 18 -3.62 -5.15 7.32
CA ASP A 18 -3.45 -6.42 6.60
C ASP A 18 -3.64 -7.67 7.51
N THR A 19 -3.08 -8.82 7.13
CA THR A 19 -3.09 -10.09 7.89
C THR A 19 -2.10 -10.12 9.07
N GLY A 20 -1.39 -9.02 9.30
CA GLY A 20 -0.37 -8.89 10.33
C GLY A 20 1.04 -8.77 9.75
N ILE A 21 2.04 -8.96 10.59
CA ILE A 21 3.45 -8.89 10.21
C ILE A 21 4.25 -9.90 11.03
N PHE A 22 4.99 -10.76 10.35
CA PHE A 22 5.97 -11.62 10.99
C PHE A 22 7.25 -10.83 11.29
N PRO A 23 7.86 -10.98 12.49
CA PRO A 23 9.16 -10.38 12.84
C PRO A 23 10.34 -10.93 12.01
N HIS A 24 10.32 -10.68 10.71
CA HIS A 24 11.35 -11.08 9.76
C HIS A 24 12.63 -10.25 9.94
N MET A 25 13.80 -10.83 9.69
CA MET A 25 15.09 -10.14 9.85
C MET A 25 15.25 -8.88 9.00
N ASP A 26 14.52 -8.80 7.88
CA ASP A 26 14.48 -7.60 7.03
C ASP A 26 13.82 -6.39 7.69
N PHE A 27 13.03 -6.58 8.75
CA PHE A 27 12.39 -5.47 9.47
C PHE A 27 13.27 -4.94 10.61
N ASP A 28 14.22 -5.73 11.14
CA ASP A 28 15.32 -5.31 12.02
C ASP A 28 14.93 -4.27 13.10
N GLY A 29 13.91 -4.59 13.91
CA GLY A 29 13.43 -3.71 14.99
C GLY A 29 12.58 -2.51 14.55
N ARG A 30 12.27 -2.38 13.26
CA ARG A 30 11.44 -1.27 12.72
C ARG A 30 9.94 -1.50 12.83
N ILE A 31 9.48 -2.59 13.46
CA ILE A 31 8.07 -2.78 13.82
C ILE A 31 7.82 -2.03 15.13
N VAL A 32 7.31 -0.80 15.03
CA VAL A 32 7.19 0.11 16.20
C VAL A 32 5.86 -0.02 16.95
N ALA A 33 4.83 -0.55 16.30
CA ALA A 33 3.59 -0.92 16.97
C ALA A 33 2.88 -2.03 16.20
N PHE A 34 2.16 -2.86 16.94
CA PHE A 34 1.29 -3.90 16.40
C PHE A 34 -0.03 -3.89 17.15
N ARG A 35 -1.13 -4.03 16.41
CA ARG A 35 -2.49 -4.13 16.97
C ARG A 35 -3.24 -5.24 16.26
N ASP A 36 -3.75 -6.19 17.02
CA ASP A 36 -4.56 -7.28 16.48
C ASP A 36 -6.04 -7.07 16.79
N LEU A 37 -6.84 -6.79 15.76
CA LEU A 37 -8.29 -6.66 15.89
C LEU A 37 -9.03 -7.96 15.57
N VAL A 38 -8.30 -9.02 15.18
CA VAL A 38 -8.88 -10.32 14.81
C VAL A 38 -8.88 -11.27 16.00
N TYR A 39 -7.72 -11.46 16.65
CA TYR A 39 -7.57 -12.38 17.78
C TYR A 39 -7.04 -11.72 19.06
N GLY A 40 -6.81 -10.40 19.06
CA GLY A 40 -6.41 -9.64 20.24
C GLY A 40 -5.01 -9.94 20.78
N ARG A 41 -4.11 -10.51 19.97
CA ARG A 41 -2.73 -10.78 20.42
C ARG A 41 -1.90 -9.50 20.49
N GLU A 42 -1.00 -9.46 21.47
CA GLU A 42 -0.14 -8.31 21.71
C GLU A 42 1.15 -8.34 20.89
N THR A 43 1.67 -9.54 20.59
CA THR A 43 2.93 -9.70 19.86
C THR A 43 2.72 -9.76 18.35
N PRO A 44 3.62 -9.18 17.53
CA PRO A 44 3.47 -9.22 16.08
C PRO A 44 3.57 -10.64 15.53
N TYR A 45 2.63 -10.99 14.66
CA TYR A 45 2.60 -12.25 13.93
C TYR A 45 1.84 -12.07 12.62
N ASP A 46 2.02 -13.03 11.71
CA ASP A 46 1.25 -13.15 10.48
C ASP A 46 1.01 -14.63 10.17
N ASP A 47 -0.23 -15.05 10.25
CA ASP A 47 -0.67 -16.44 10.03
C ASP A 47 -1.21 -16.68 8.61
N ASN A 48 -1.11 -15.68 7.73
CA ASN A 48 -1.41 -15.80 6.30
C ASN A 48 -0.16 -15.54 5.42
N GLY A 49 0.65 -14.55 5.80
CA GLY A 49 1.85 -14.13 5.08
C GLY A 49 1.64 -13.03 4.05
N HIS A 50 0.41 -12.55 3.83
CA HIS A 50 0.14 -11.45 2.91
C HIS A 50 0.70 -10.13 3.47
N GLY A 51 0.40 -9.77 4.72
CA GLY A 51 0.86 -8.53 5.33
C GLY A 51 2.39 -8.47 5.47
N THR A 52 3.04 -9.58 5.81
CA THR A 52 4.51 -9.69 5.80
C THR A 52 5.10 -9.41 4.42
N HIS A 53 4.47 -9.94 3.37
CA HIS A 53 4.91 -9.73 1.98
C HIS A 53 4.73 -8.26 1.55
N VAL A 54 3.59 -7.65 1.91
CA VAL A 54 3.30 -6.23 1.67
C VAL A 54 4.32 -5.32 2.38
N CYS A 55 4.58 -5.57 3.67
CA CYS A 55 5.55 -4.80 4.46
C CYS A 55 6.98 -4.94 3.88
N GLY A 56 7.34 -6.15 3.42
CA GLY A 56 8.62 -6.38 2.75
C GLY A 56 8.78 -5.58 1.46
N ILE A 57 7.73 -5.45 0.63
CA ILE A 57 7.77 -4.62 -0.59
C ILE A 57 7.89 -3.14 -0.21
N LEU A 58 7.18 -2.71 0.82
CA LEU A 58 7.20 -1.33 1.26
C LEU A 58 8.57 -0.94 1.78
N GLY A 59 9.19 -1.77 2.63
CA GLY A 59 10.43 -1.36 3.30
C GLY A 59 11.25 -2.47 3.94
N GLY A 60 11.20 -3.71 3.45
CA GLY A 60 12.15 -4.74 3.86
C GLY A 60 13.59 -4.32 3.52
N SER A 61 14.54 -4.53 4.42
CA SER A 61 15.93 -4.13 4.18
C SER A 61 16.64 -4.99 3.13
N GLY A 62 16.09 -6.17 2.80
CA GLY A 62 16.73 -7.15 1.92
C GLY A 62 17.85 -7.93 2.62
N ARG A 63 18.04 -7.79 3.93
CA ARG A 63 19.16 -8.39 4.68
C ARG A 63 19.26 -9.90 4.51
N ALA A 64 18.13 -10.63 4.53
CA ALA A 64 18.11 -12.07 4.32
C ALA A 64 18.57 -12.51 2.91
N SER A 65 18.61 -11.59 1.95
CA SER A 65 19.04 -11.83 0.56
C SER A 65 20.30 -11.06 0.16
N GLY A 66 21.03 -10.48 1.12
CA GLY A 66 22.20 -9.64 0.83
C GLY A 66 21.85 -8.37 0.03
N GLY A 67 20.64 -7.83 0.22
CA GLY A 67 20.13 -6.63 -0.45
C GLY A 67 19.35 -6.88 -1.74
N LYS A 68 19.33 -8.11 -2.27
CA LYS A 68 18.70 -8.42 -3.58
C LYS A 68 17.20 -8.13 -3.62
N TYR A 69 16.48 -8.39 -2.54
CA TYR A 69 15.03 -8.21 -2.45
C TYR A 69 14.64 -7.06 -1.51
N GLN A 70 15.42 -5.98 -1.53
CA GLN A 70 15.13 -4.77 -0.78
C GLN A 70 13.79 -4.15 -1.22
N GLY A 71 13.02 -3.67 -0.24
CA GLY A 71 11.78 -2.92 -0.44
C GLY A 71 12.04 -1.49 -0.91
N ALA A 72 10.96 -0.78 -1.22
CA ALA A 72 11.04 0.58 -1.77
C ALA A 72 11.61 1.62 -0.78
N ALA A 73 11.36 1.47 0.53
CA ALA A 73 11.82 2.35 1.60
C ALA A 73 12.44 1.54 2.77
N PRO A 74 13.68 1.04 2.63
CA PRO A 74 14.31 0.10 3.57
C PRO A 74 14.63 0.66 4.97
N GLY A 75 14.45 1.96 5.19
CA GLY A 75 14.59 2.65 6.48
C GLY A 75 13.25 3.01 7.14
N CYS A 76 12.12 2.72 6.49
CA CYS A 76 10.77 3.02 6.98
C CYS A 76 10.42 2.20 8.23
N ARG A 77 9.62 2.76 9.13
CA ARG A 77 9.09 2.07 10.32
C ARG A 77 7.67 1.58 10.06
N PHE A 78 7.28 0.50 10.72
CA PHE A 78 6.00 -0.18 10.52
C PHE A 78 5.13 -0.08 11.75
N VAL A 79 3.90 0.40 11.55
CA VAL A 79 2.77 0.17 12.44
C VAL A 79 1.86 -0.81 11.72
N VAL A 80 1.59 -1.97 12.30
CA VAL A 80 0.75 -2.96 11.61
C VAL A 80 -0.49 -3.25 12.43
N VAL A 81 -1.65 -3.07 11.79
CA VAL A 81 -2.93 -3.44 12.39
C VAL A 81 -3.47 -4.65 11.64
N LYS A 82 -3.52 -5.79 12.34
CA LYS A 82 -4.10 -7.01 11.79
C LYS A 82 -5.62 -6.88 11.80
N ILE A 83 -6.19 -6.88 10.59
CA ILE A 83 -7.63 -6.79 10.31
C ILE A 83 -8.15 -8.01 9.52
N LEU A 84 -7.24 -8.86 9.04
CA LEU A 84 -7.56 -10.06 8.27
C LEU A 84 -7.10 -11.33 9.00
N ASP A 85 -7.91 -12.38 8.94
CA ASP A 85 -7.63 -13.70 9.49
C ASP A 85 -6.63 -14.51 8.64
N ARG A 86 -6.34 -15.75 9.06
CA ARG A 86 -5.43 -16.67 8.35
C ARG A 86 -5.83 -16.97 6.90
N ARG A 87 -7.10 -16.80 6.55
CA ARG A 87 -7.65 -17.01 5.19
C ARG A 87 -7.70 -15.71 4.38
N GLY A 88 -7.33 -14.58 4.97
CA GLY A 88 -7.42 -13.26 4.34
C GLY A 88 -8.80 -12.62 4.45
N ASN A 89 -9.68 -13.13 5.31
CA ASN A 89 -11.01 -12.57 5.53
C ASN A 89 -10.98 -11.57 6.69
N GLY A 90 -11.69 -10.46 6.57
CA GLY A 90 -11.80 -9.45 7.63
C GLY A 90 -13.21 -8.93 7.75
N ARG A 91 -13.54 -8.41 8.94
CA ARG A 91 -14.82 -7.74 9.17
C ARG A 91 -14.67 -6.26 8.86
N LYS A 92 -15.64 -5.69 8.17
CA LYS A 92 -15.68 -4.26 7.82
C LYS A 92 -15.52 -3.35 9.06
N GLN A 93 -16.11 -3.73 10.19
CA GLN A 93 -15.98 -3.02 11.47
C GLN A 93 -14.53 -2.96 11.97
N ASP A 94 -13.76 -4.04 11.80
CA ASP A 94 -12.35 -4.08 12.21
C ASP A 94 -11.51 -3.12 11.35
N ILE A 95 -11.82 -3.00 10.06
CA ILE A 95 -11.16 -2.04 9.16
C ILE A 95 -11.44 -0.60 9.59
N LEU A 96 -12.70 -0.26 9.87
CA LEU A 96 -13.08 1.07 10.35
C LEU A 96 -12.42 1.41 11.69
N ALA A 97 -12.43 0.48 12.63
CA ALA A 97 -11.76 0.63 13.92
C ALA A 97 -10.23 0.78 13.78
N ALA A 98 -9.63 0.07 12.83
CA ALA A 98 -8.21 0.20 12.54
C ALA A 98 -7.84 1.57 11.99
N ILE A 99 -8.64 2.11 11.05
CA ILE A 99 -8.41 3.46 10.50
C ILE A 99 -8.54 4.51 11.60
N ASP A 100 -9.58 4.42 12.44
CA ASP A 100 -9.77 5.34 13.57
C ASP A 100 -8.59 5.27 14.56
N TRP A 101 -8.14 4.06 14.90
CA TRP A 101 -6.97 3.88 15.76
C TRP A 101 -5.70 4.46 15.14
N VAL A 102 -5.46 4.24 13.85
CA VAL A 102 -4.31 4.85 13.14
C VAL A 102 -4.37 6.37 13.19
N CYS A 103 -5.54 6.99 12.98
CA CYS A 103 -5.69 8.45 13.02
C CYS A 103 -5.39 9.01 14.43
N LYS A 104 -5.84 8.32 15.48
CA LYS A 104 -5.57 8.68 16.88
C LYS A 104 -4.10 8.56 17.24
N GLU A 105 -3.44 7.51 16.75
CA GLU A 105 -2.03 7.23 17.05
C GLU A 105 -1.04 7.98 16.13
N ARG A 106 -1.53 8.66 15.10
CA ARG A 106 -0.69 9.24 14.04
C ARG A 106 0.40 10.16 14.56
N ILE A 107 0.08 10.99 15.55
CA ILE A 107 1.03 11.96 16.14
C ILE A 107 2.06 11.21 16.98
N ARG A 108 1.60 10.34 17.90
CA ARG A 108 2.47 9.59 18.82
C ARG A 108 3.43 8.67 18.10
N LEU A 109 2.99 8.01 17.02
CA LEU A 109 3.77 7.04 16.25
C LEU A 109 4.41 7.66 14.98
N ASN A 110 4.21 8.96 14.74
CA ASN A 110 4.61 9.67 13.52
C ASN A 110 4.17 8.94 12.24
N ILE A 111 2.91 8.50 12.18
CA ILE A 111 2.34 7.81 11.01
C ILE A 111 2.10 8.84 9.92
N ARG A 112 2.82 8.69 8.81
CA ARG A 112 2.71 9.57 7.64
C ARG A 112 2.03 8.90 6.46
N ILE A 113 1.98 7.58 6.45
CA ILE A 113 1.44 6.77 5.34
C ILE A 113 0.50 5.72 5.91
N LEU A 114 -0.63 5.51 5.23
CA LEU A 114 -1.57 4.41 5.49
C LEU A 114 -1.70 3.56 4.23
N ASN A 115 -1.16 2.35 4.27
CA ASN A 115 -1.24 1.37 3.18
C ASN A 115 -2.39 0.37 3.45
N ILE A 116 -3.36 0.32 2.54
CA ILE A 116 -4.49 -0.61 2.59
C ILE A 116 -4.45 -1.50 1.35
N SER A 117 -3.87 -2.69 1.50
CA SER A 117 -3.74 -3.69 0.44
C SER A 117 -4.89 -4.70 0.44
N VAL A 118 -6.08 -4.25 0.85
CA VAL A 118 -7.31 -5.04 0.99
C VAL A 118 -8.45 -4.25 0.34
N GLY A 119 -9.35 -4.94 -0.34
CA GLY A 119 -10.58 -4.37 -0.88
C GLY A 119 -11.80 -5.20 -0.53
N THR A 120 -12.97 -4.56 -0.52
CA THR A 120 -14.25 -5.26 -0.29
C THR A 120 -14.60 -6.15 -1.49
N THR A 121 -15.06 -7.37 -1.22
CA THR A 121 -15.66 -8.27 -2.24
C THR A 121 -17.16 -8.03 -2.40
N GLU A 122 -17.81 -7.49 -1.36
CA GLU A 122 -19.23 -7.15 -1.35
C GLU A 122 -19.41 -5.66 -1.66
N GLN A 123 -19.98 -5.36 -2.84
CA GLN A 123 -20.29 -4.00 -3.30
C GLN A 123 -21.58 -3.45 -2.68
N GLU A 124 -21.78 -3.64 -1.38
CA GLU A 124 -22.92 -3.03 -0.68
C GLU A 124 -22.68 -1.53 -0.51
N LYS A 125 -23.56 -0.73 -1.14
CA LYS A 125 -23.36 0.71 -1.30
C LYS A 125 -23.09 1.46 0.00
N SER A 126 -23.92 1.25 1.02
CA SER A 126 -23.80 1.95 2.30
C SER A 126 -22.49 1.66 3.03
N VAL A 127 -21.92 0.47 2.83
CA VAL A 127 -20.72 0.02 3.55
C VAL A 127 -19.45 0.50 2.87
N ASP A 128 -19.40 0.43 1.54
CA ASP A 128 -18.30 1.00 0.77
C ASP A 128 -18.14 2.51 1.05
N ASP A 129 -19.26 3.22 1.20
CA ASP A 129 -19.28 4.65 1.51
C ASP A 129 -18.68 4.94 2.90
N LEU A 130 -18.91 4.09 3.91
CA LEU A 130 -18.30 4.24 5.24
C LEU A 130 -16.77 4.05 5.21
N LEU A 131 -16.28 3.07 4.45
CA LEU A 131 -14.84 2.84 4.28
C LEU A 131 -14.18 4.00 3.52
N VAL A 132 -14.83 4.49 2.47
CA VAL A 132 -14.39 5.68 1.72
C VAL A 132 -14.30 6.89 2.65
N GLN A 133 -15.35 7.17 3.43
CA GLN A 133 -15.34 8.27 4.39
C GLN A 133 -14.23 8.11 5.44
N ALA A 134 -13.97 6.89 5.92
CA ALA A 134 -12.91 6.64 6.89
C ALA A 134 -11.52 6.94 6.34
N VAL A 135 -11.20 6.49 5.12
CA VAL A 135 -9.91 6.80 4.50
C VAL A 135 -9.78 8.27 4.12
N GLU A 136 -10.90 8.94 3.77
CA GLU A 136 -10.89 10.37 3.49
C GLU A 136 -10.66 11.20 4.76
N ARG A 137 -11.17 10.77 5.92
CA ARG A 137 -10.80 11.39 7.21
C ARG A 137 -9.31 11.23 7.51
N ALA A 138 -8.74 10.04 7.31
CA ALA A 138 -7.31 9.82 7.48
C ALA A 138 -6.47 10.71 6.54
N TRP A 139 -6.94 10.88 5.31
CA TRP A 139 -6.36 11.82 4.34
C TRP A 139 -6.43 13.27 4.84
N ASP A 140 -7.59 13.72 5.31
CA ASP A 140 -7.77 15.09 5.80
C ASP A 140 -6.94 15.38 7.07
N ASP A 141 -6.63 14.33 7.85
CA ASP A 141 -5.71 14.39 9.00
C ASP A 141 -4.22 14.48 8.63
N GLY A 142 -3.90 14.56 7.33
CA GLY A 142 -2.55 14.72 6.79
C GLY A 142 -1.80 13.42 6.50
N ILE A 143 -2.45 12.25 6.64
CA ILE A 143 -1.85 10.96 6.31
C ILE A 143 -1.95 10.75 4.79
N THR A 144 -0.87 10.31 4.16
CA THR A 144 -0.92 9.87 2.76
C THR A 144 -1.52 8.46 2.70
N VAL A 145 -2.75 8.36 2.21
CA VAL A 145 -3.44 7.07 2.09
C VAL A 145 -3.21 6.46 0.71
N VAL A 146 -2.69 5.24 0.70
CA VAL A 146 -2.42 4.44 -0.50
C VAL A 146 -3.19 3.14 -0.40
N THR A 147 -3.99 2.84 -1.42
CA THR A 147 -4.85 1.66 -1.46
C THR A 147 -4.72 0.91 -2.78
N ALA A 148 -4.85 -0.41 -2.72
CA ALA A 148 -4.87 -1.25 -3.91
C ALA A 148 -6.18 -1.04 -4.70
N ALA A 149 -6.09 -1.09 -6.03
CA ALA A 149 -7.26 -0.96 -6.91
C ALA A 149 -8.24 -2.14 -6.82
N GLY A 150 -7.79 -3.29 -6.28
CA GLY A 150 -8.56 -4.53 -6.25
C GLY A 150 -8.20 -5.46 -7.40
N ASN A 151 -8.53 -6.75 -7.24
CA ASN A 151 -8.18 -7.82 -8.18
C ASN A 151 -9.40 -8.34 -8.97
N LEU A 152 -10.47 -7.53 -9.12
CA LEU A 152 -11.71 -7.90 -9.82
C LEU A 152 -11.71 -7.49 -11.31
N GLY A 153 -10.56 -7.06 -11.83
CA GLY A 153 -10.39 -6.73 -13.24
C GLY A 153 -10.53 -7.94 -14.17
N PRO A 154 -10.50 -7.73 -15.49
CA PRO A 154 -10.19 -6.47 -16.18
C PRO A 154 -11.45 -5.67 -16.59
N ALA A 155 -12.63 -6.10 -16.14
CA ALA A 155 -13.89 -5.45 -16.48
C ALA A 155 -13.95 -4.01 -15.95
N PRO A 156 -14.58 -3.05 -16.66
CA PRO A 156 -14.87 -1.73 -16.11
C PRO A 156 -15.70 -1.83 -14.83
N GLY A 157 -15.51 -0.90 -13.88
CA GLY A 157 -16.25 -0.92 -12.62
C GLY A 157 -15.70 -1.88 -11.56
N SER A 158 -14.48 -2.39 -11.76
CA SER A 158 -13.86 -3.39 -10.88
C SER A 158 -12.95 -2.81 -9.79
N ILE A 159 -12.93 -1.48 -9.64
CA ILE A 159 -12.28 -0.81 -8.50
C ILE A 159 -13.10 -1.04 -7.24
N THR A 160 -12.48 -1.59 -6.20
CA THR A 160 -13.13 -1.87 -4.91
C THR A 160 -12.92 -0.72 -3.92
N ALA A 161 -13.77 -0.66 -2.88
CA ALA A 161 -13.53 0.24 -1.76
C ALA A 161 -12.36 -0.27 -0.89
N PRO A 162 -11.53 0.63 -0.32
CA PRO A 162 -11.64 2.09 -0.35
C PRO A 162 -10.99 2.78 -1.58
N GLY A 163 -10.47 2.00 -2.54
CA GLY A 163 -9.84 2.50 -3.78
C GLY A 163 -10.76 3.32 -4.70
N SER A 164 -12.06 3.31 -4.45
CA SER A 164 -13.05 4.15 -5.14
C SER A 164 -13.07 5.62 -4.68
N SER A 165 -12.44 5.95 -3.53
CA SER A 165 -12.37 7.33 -3.00
C SER A 165 -11.73 8.31 -3.98
N ARG A 166 -12.28 9.53 -4.07
CA ARG A 166 -11.73 10.61 -4.93
C ARG A 166 -10.38 11.11 -4.43
N LYS A 167 -10.18 11.17 -3.12
CA LYS A 167 -9.00 11.81 -2.49
C LYS A 167 -7.76 10.92 -2.53
N VAL A 168 -7.88 9.69 -2.04
CA VAL A 168 -6.73 8.79 -1.79
C VAL A 168 -6.00 8.36 -3.07
N ILE A 169 -4.82 7.78 -2.91
CA ILE A 169 -4.02 7.22 -4.01
C ILE A 169 -4.42 5.76 -4.21
N THR A 170 -5.02 5.46 -5.35
CA THR A 170 -5.43 4.10 -5.75
C THR A 170 -4.45 3.55 -6.77
N VAL A 171 -3.89 2.38 -6.48
CA VAL A 171 -2.79 1.79 -7.24
C VAL A 171 -3.22 0.48 -7.89
N GLY A 172 -3.20 0.45 -9.22
CA GLY A 172 -3.36 -0.79 -10.00
C GLY A 172 -2.04 -1.53 -10.23
N ALA A 173 -2.11 -2.74 -10.76
CA ALA A 173 -0.96 -3.55 -11.14
C ALA A 173 -0.77 -3.51 -12.66
N GLY A 174 0.20 -2.73 -13.13
CA GLY A 174 0.34 -2.38 -14.56
C GLY A 174 0.71 -3.56 -15.45
N ASP A 175 1.44 -4.53 -14.89
CA ASP A 175 1.81 -5.80 -15.51
C ASP A 175 0.70 -6.87 -15.40
N LEU A 176 -0.45 -6.52 -14.83
CA LEU A 176 -1.67 -7.32 -14.73
C LEU A 176 -2.87 -6.63 -15.40
N LEU A 177 -2.62 -5.77 -16.39
CA LEU A 177 -3.62 -5.10 -17.24
C LEU A 177 -3.88 -5.86 -18.56
N GLU A 178 -3.73 -7.17 -18.58
CA GLU A 178 -4.01 -7.98 -19.79
C GLU A 178 -5.53 -7.98 -20.09
N PRO A 179 -5.99 -7.70 -21.33
CA PRO A 179 -7.43 -7.55 -21.63
C PRO A 179 -8.33 -8.75 -21.29
N ARG A 180 -7.78 -9.97 -21.26
CA ARG A 180 -8.55 -11.21 -21.03
C ARG A 180 -8.19 -11.96 -19.75
N ARG A 181 -7.02 -11.68 -19.16
CA ARG A 181 -6.47 -12.41 -18.01
C ARG A 181 -5.95 -11.48 -16.90
N GLY A 182 -6.02 -10.17 -17.12
CA GLY A 182 -5.60 -9.18 -16.15
C GLY A 182 -6.55 -9.17 -14.97
N ILE A 183 -6.00 -8.99 -13.77
CA ILE A 183 -6.78 -8.92 -12.54
C ILE A 183 -6.86 -7.51 -11.99
N SER A 184 -6.01 -6.58 -12.45
CA SER A 184 -5.97 -5.23 -11.89
C SER A 184 -7.30 -4.51 -12.11
N GLY A 185 -7.89 -4.01 -11.02
CA GLY A 185 -9.12 -3.23 -11.03
C GLY A 185 -9.04 -2.06 -12.01
N CYS A 186 -10.10 -1.88 -12.77
CA CYS A 186 -10.26 -0.87 -13.80
C CYS A 186 -11.50 -0.03 -13.49
N GLY A 187 -11.37 1.29 -13.63
CA GLY A 187 -12.48 2.22 -13.50
C GLY A 187 -13.45 2.15 -14.70
N PRO A 188 -14.43 3.06 -14.74
CA PRO A 188 -14.69 4.08 -13.71
C PRO A 188 -15.15 3.45 -12.39
N THR A 189 -15.11 4.19 -11.29
CA THR A 189 -15.82 3.76 -10.08
C THR A 189 -17.33 3.89 -10.30
N ARG A 190 -18.14 3.31 -9.40
CA ARG A 190 -19.61 3.46 -9.40
C ARG A 190 -20.06 4.93 -9.51
N ASP A 191 -19.35 5.82 -8.82
CA ASP A 191 -19.67 7.25 -8.77
C ASP A 191 -18.92 8.06 -9.84
N CYS A 192 -18.53 7.37 -10.92
CA CYS A 192 -17.85 7.93 -12.10
C CYS A 192 -16.53 8.67 -11.80
N VAL A 193 -15.82 8.23 -10.76
CA VAL A 193 -14.47 8.73 -10.47
C VAL A 193 -13.48 8.03 -11.39
N CYS A 194 -12.57 8.79 -11.98
CA CYS A 194 -11.46 8.24 -12.74
C CYS A 194 -10.47 7.56 -11.79
N LYS A 195 -10.37 6.22 -11.87
CA LYS A 195 -9.47 5.37 -11.10
C LYS A 195 -8.96 4.20 -11.97
N PRO A 196 -7.80 3.61 -11.65
CA PRO A 196 -6.85 3.98 -10.56
C PRO A 196 -6.16 5.32 -10.84
N ASP A 197 -5.44 5.89 -9.86
CA ASP A 197 -4.66 7.13 -10.08
C ASP A 197 -3.38 6.82 -10.87
N LEU A 198 -2.72 5.71 -10.57
CA LEU A 198 -1.55 5.20 -11.28
C LEU A 198 -1.44 3.68 -11.12
N VAL A 199 -0.45 3.09 -11.79
CA VAL A 199 -0.13 1.68 -11.64
C VAL A 199 1.32 1.46 -11.24
N ALA A 200 1.61 0.35 -10.59
CA ALA A 200 2.96 -0.10 -10.28
C ALA A 200 3.13 -1.59 -10.62
N PRO A 201 4.36 -2.12 -10.68
CA PRO A 201 4.57 -3.56 -10.88
C PRO A 201 3.90 -4.37 -9.76
N GLY A 202 3.14 -5.40 -10.13
CA GLY A 202 2.39 -6.25 -9.21
C GLY A 202 2.40 -7.74 -9.57
N LYS A 203 3.05 -8.17 -10.66
CA LYS A 203 3.14 -9.57 -11.08
C LYS A 203 4.44 -10.19 -10.59
N ARG A 204 4.33 -11.35 -9.92
CA ARG A 204 5.45 -12.19 -9.46
C ARG A 204 6.50 -11.43 -8.64
N LEU A 205 6.08 -10.59 -7.70
CA LEU A 205 7.00 -9.90 -6.80
C LEU A 205 7.51 -10.83 -5.70
N ILE A 206 8.83 -10.87 -5.54
CA ILE A 206 9.52 -11.54 -4.44
C ILE A 206 9.56 -10.59 -3.25
N SER A 207 9.10 -11.04 -2.09
CA SER A 207 9.17 -10.27 -0.83
C SER A 207 9.09 -11.20 0.38
N CYS A 208 9.28 -10.63 1.58
CA CYS A 208 9.38 -11.32 2.86
C CYS A 208 8.23 -12.32 3.07
N ALA A 209 8.55 -13.46 3.67
CA ALA A 209 7.60 -14.51 4.02
C ALA A 209 7.64 -14.81 5.53
N PRO A 210 6.53 -15.21 6.15
CA PRO A 210 6.52 -15.60 7.56
C PRO A 210 7.27 -16.94 7.76
N GLY A 211 8.20 -16.95 8.71
CA GLY A 211 9.22 -17.99 8.88
C GLY A 211 8.77 -19.29 9.56
N ARG A 212 8.02 -20.14 8.85
CA ARG A 212 7.83 -21.56 9.25
C ARG A 212 8.39 -22.59 8.26
N SER A 213 8.87 -22.18 7.08
CA SER A 213 9.22 -23.10 5.98
C SER A 213 10.64 -22.94 5.38
N ARG A 214 11.60 -22.39 6.14
CA ARG A 214 12.99 -22.08 5.68
C ARG A 214 13.09 -21.12 4.47
N LYS A 215 11.98 -20.55 4.00
CA LYS A 215 11.96 -19.58 2.90
C LYS A 215 11.71 -18.19 3.49
N GLU A 216 12.75 -17.36 3.49
CA GLU A 216 12.70 -15.95 3.92
C GLU A 216 11.88 -15.08 2.93
N TYR A 217 11.76 -15.52 1.67
CA TYR A 217 11.02 -14.80 0.64
C TYR A 217 10.06 -15.70 -0.14
N VAL A 218 8.96 -15.12 -0.62
CA VAL A 218 7.96 -15.78 -1.46
C VAL A 218 7.51 -14.87 -2.60
N VAL A 219 7.06 -15.48 -3.69
CA VAL A 219 6.49 -14.79 -4.85
C VAL A 219 4.99 -14.65 -4.67
N LYS A 220 4.45 -13.42 -4.79
CA LYS A 220 3.00 -13.16 -4.88
C LYS A 220 2.70 -12.19 -6.02
N SER A 221 1.45 -12.15 -6.47
CA SER A 221 0.98 -11.23 -7.51
C SER A 221 -0.35 -10.58 -7.10
N GLY A 222 -0.56 -9.33 -7.52
CA GLY A 222 -1.81 -8.60 -7.35
C GLY A 222 -1.60 -7.10 -7.13
N THR A 223 -2.70 -6.34 -7.13
CA THR A 223 -2.66 -4.90 -6.80
C THR A 223 -2.17 -4.64 -5.37
N SER A 224 -2.35 -5.62 -4.47
CA SER A 224 -1.83 -5.61 -3.11
C SER A 224 -0.29 -5.55 -3.04
N MET A 225 0.41 -6.00 -4.08
CA MET A 225 1.86 -5.90 -4.21
C MET A 225 2.30 -4.59 -4.90
N ALA A 226 1.42 -3.97 -5.68
CA ALA A 226 1.68 -2.70 -6.36
C ALA A 226 1.57 -1.50 -5.41
N ALA A 227 0.51 -1.46 -4.57
CA ALA A 227 0.28 -0.41 -3.59
C ALA A 227 1.49 -0.11 -2.66
N PRO A 228 2.12 -1.11 -2.00
CA PRO A 228 3.25 -0.86 -1.10
C PRO A 228 4.48 -0.28 -1.80
N ARG A 229 4.65 -0.45 -3.12
CA ARG A 229 5.72 0.23 -3.86
C ARG A 229 5.51 1.74 -3.92
N VAL A 230 4.27 2.17 -4.15
CA VAL A 230 3.90 3.60 -4.14
C VAL A 230 4.02 4.15 -2.71
N SER A 231 3.57 3.41 -1.70
CA SER A 231 3.77 3.77 -0.29
C SER A 231 5.26 3.96 0.05
N GLY A 232 6.15 3.08 -0.42
CA GLY A 232 7.59 3.25 -0.23
C GLY A 232 8.15 4.47 -0.96
N ALA A 233 7.74 4.72 -2.21
CA ALA A 233 8.15 5.94 -2.94
C ALA A 233 7.73 7.22 -2.20
N VAL A 234 6.52 7.26 -1.65
CA VAL A 234 6.05 8.37 -0.81
C VAL A 234 6.90 8.50 0.46
N ALA A 235 7.32 7.39 1.08
CA ALA A 235 8.20 7.44 2.24
C ALA A 235 9.57 8.06 1.91
N LEU A 236 10.14 7.74 0.74
CA LEU A 236 11.37 8.39 0.26
C LEU A 236 11.16 9.90 0.05
N ALA A 237 10.04 10.29 -0.55
CA ALA A 237 9.69 11.69 -0.78
C ALA A 237 9.53 12.47 0.53
N LEU A 238 8.91 11.87 1.53
CA LEU A 238 8.71 12.46 2.86
C LEU A 238 10.02 12.57 3.66
N GLU A 239 11.01 11.71 3.42
CA GLU A 239 12.34 11.87 4.01
C GLU A 239 13.05 13.09 3.41
N ARG A 240 12.94 13.30 2.10
CA ARG A 240 13.54 14.44 1.38
C ARG A 240 12.84 15.76 1.69
N VAL A 241 11.51 15.75 1.72
CA VAL A 241 10.67 16.93 1.98
C VAL A 241 9.66 16.60 3.10
N PRO A 242 10.03 16.80 4.38
CA PRO A 242 9.19 16.43 5.52
C PRO A 242 7.79 17.06 5.54
N ASP A 243 7.66 18.27 5.00
CA ASP A 243 6.41 19.04 4.93
C ASP A 243 5.56 18.73 3.68
N LEU A 244 5.98 17.77 2.85
CA LEU A 244 5.23 17.35 1.67
C LEU A 244 3.83 16.87 2.10
N THR A 245 2.81 17.54 1.56
CA THR A 245 1.41 17.18 1.80
C THR A 245 1.02 15.96 0.97
N ASN A 246 0.01 15.21 1.42
CA ASN A 246 -0.54 14.08 0.68
C ASN A 246 -1.09 14.47 -0.71
N VAL A 247 -1.68 15.66 -0.83
CA VAL A 247 -2.15 16.22 -2.11
C VAL A 247 -0.97 16.47 -3.06
N GLN A 248 0.10 17.11 -2.60
CA GLN A 248 1.32 17.31 -3.41
C GLN A 248 1.95 15.98 -3.82
N ALA A 249 2.09 15.04 -2.88
CA ALA A 249 2.62 13.71 -3.17
C ALA A 249 1.80 13.01 -4.27
N LYS A 250 0.46 13.04 -4.18
CA LYS A 250 -0.43 12.47 -5.21
C LYS A 250 -0.27 13.16 -6.57
N MET A 251 -0.23 14.49 -6.61
CA MET A 251 -0.06 15.22 -7.87
C MET A 251 1.27 14.90 -8.55
N LEU A 252 2.37 14.93 -7.80
CA LEU A 252 3.72 14.64 -8.30
C LEU A 252 3.87 13.17 -8.75
N LEU A 253 3.26 12.22 -8.05
CA LEU A 253 3.20 10.82 -8.49
C LEU A 253 2.48 10.70 -9.85
N CYS A 254 1.35 11.37 -10.00
CA CYS A 254 0.56 11.37 -11.22
C CYS A 254 1.26 12.10 -12.39
N GLU A 255 2.03 13.15 -12.10
CA GLU A 255 2.78 13.91 -13.12
C GLU A 255 4.04 13.17 -13.59
N SER A 256 4.71 12.48 -12.68
CA SER A 256 5.93 11.71 -12.98
C SER A 256 5.66 10.36 -13.63
N ALA A 257 4.43 9.85 -13.58
CA ALA A 257 4.07 8.56 -14.13
C ALA A 257 4.37 8.45 -15.63
N ARG A 258 4.80 7.26 -16.07
CA ARG A 258 5.05 6.95 -17.48
C ARG A 258 3.80 6.38 -18.12
N ASP A 259 3.27 7.08 -19.11
CA ASP A 259 2.15 6.62 -19.92
C ASP A 259 2.46 5.27 -20.61
N LEU A 260 1.56 4.31 -20.49
CA LEU A 260 1.61 2.97 -21.09
C LEU A 260 0.82 2.89 -22.42
N GLY A 261 0.19 3.99 -22.86
CA GLY A 261 -0.67 4.02 -24.05
C GLY A 261 -2.02 3.29 -23.87
N LEU A 262 -2.42 3.04 -22.62
CA LEU A 262 -3.68 2.38 -22.29
C LEU A 262 -4.79 3.39 -21.95
N PRO A 263 -6.07 2.99 -22.00
CA PRO A 263 -7.16 3.85 -21.50
C PRO A 263 -6.92 4.31 -20.05
N ARG A 264 -7.26 5.58 -19.75
CA ARG A 264 -7.07 6.20 -18.42
C ARG A 264 -7.73 5.42 -17.29
N ASN A 265 -8.88 4.81 -17.53
CA ASN A 265 -9.58 3.97 -16.56
C ASN A 265 -8.86 2.65 -16.23
N ARG A 266 -7.75 2.32 -16.89
CA ARG A 266 -6.95 1.10 -16.65
C ARG A 266 -5.60 1.42 -16.03
N GLN A 267 -4.90 2.41 -16.59
CA GLN A 267 -3.56 2.77 -16.14
C GLN A 267 -3.48 4.00 -15.23
N GLY A 268 -4.59 4.75 -15.07
CA GLY A 268 -4.56 6.04 -14.42
C GLY A 268 -3.65 7.01 -15.18
N HIS A 269 -2.68 7.60 -14.49
CA HIS A 269 -1.63 8.44 -15.06
C HIS A 269 -0.46 7.66 -15.65
N GLY A 270 -0.44 6.33 -15.49
CA GLY A 270 0.60 5.47 -16.03
C GLY A 270 1.38 4.75 -14.94
N MET A 271 2.53 4.19 -15.33
CA MET A 271 3.39 3.41 -14.45
C MET A 271 4.22 4.31 -13.53
N LEU A 272 4.28 3.98 -12.25
CA LEU A 272 5.17 4.59 -11.25
C LEU A 272 6.60 4.71 -11.78
N GLN A 273 7.20 5.90 -11.63
CA GLN A 273 8.60 6.18 -11.93
C GLN A 273 9.24 6.85 -10.70
N THR A 274 9.77 6.05 -9.76
CA THR A 274 10.27 6.56 -8.47
C THR A 274 11.35 7.64 -8.66
N ASP A 275 12.34 7.43 -9.53
CA ASP A 275 13.43 8.40 -9.73
C ASP A 275 12.92 9.72 -10.30
N ARG A 276 11.99 9.64 -11.27
CA ARG A 276 11.35 10.84 -11.84
C ARG A 276 10.49 11.54 -10.79
N PHE A 277 9.71 10.81 -10.02
CA PHE A 277 8.90 11.35 -8.92
C PHE A 277 9.76 12.12 -7.91
N LEU A 278 10.86 11.52 -7.45
CA LEU A 278 11.78 12.16 -6.51
C LEU A 278 12.52 13.36 -7.12
N SER A 279 12.75 13.37 -8.44
CA SER A 279 13.43 14.47 -9.12
C SER A 279 12.59 15.76 -9.21
N LEU A 280 11.27 15.67 -8.99
CA LEU A 280 10.35 16.80 -8.98
C LEU A 280 10.23 17.48 -7.59
N LEU A 281 10.93 16.96 -6.58
CA LEU A 281 11.00 17.48 -5.21
C LEU A 281 12.24 18.36 -5.01
#